data_AF-A0A841JHI8-F1
#
_entry.id   AF-A0A841JHI8-F1
#
_cell.length_a   1.000
_cell.length_b   1.000
_cell.length_c   1.000
_cell.angle_alpha   90.00
_cell.angle_beta   90.00
_cell.angle_gamma   90.00
#
_symmetry.space_group_name_H-M   'P 1'
#
loop_
_entity.id
_entity.type
_entity.pdbx_description
1 polymer ?
#
loop_
_entity_poly.entity_id
_entity_poly.type
_entity_poly.pdbx_seq_one_letter_code
_entity_poly.pdbx_strand_id
1 'polypeptide(L)' 'MPNTQYQFSSATSVDELYVLIKWPFVQDLMNYDWFRTECLLYQAFEEQEHLDSAYFVPLKRLYEVKDGS' A
#
# COMPACT_ATOMS: atom_id res chain seq x y z
N MET A 1 30.12 -5.14 7.13
CA MET A 1 28.69 -4.83 7.32
C MET A 1 27.91 -5.73 6.38
N PRO A 2 27.00 -6.60 6.84
CA PRO A 2 26.26 -7.44 5.91
C PRO A 2 25.21 -6.58 5.19
N ASN A 3 25.32 -6.59 3.87
CA ASN A 3 24.41 -5.96 2.94
C ASN A 3 23.12 -6.79 2.97
N THR A 4 22.12 -6.36 3.74
CA THR A 4 20.84 -7.07 3.84
C THR A 4 20.07 -6.82 2.55
N GLN A 5 20.37 -7.64 1.54
CA GLN A 5 19.59 -7.75 0.33
C GLN A 5 18.21 -8.25 0.76
N TYR A 6 17.20 -7.37 0.73
CA TYR A 6 15.82 -7.74 0.99
C TYR A 6 15.41 -8.81 -0.03
N GLN A 7 15.42 -10.07 0.41
CA GLN A 7 14.94 -11.20 -0.36
C GLN A 7 13.41 -11.12 -0.41
N PHE A 8 12.87 -10.72 -1.57
CA PHE A 8 11.43 -10.76 -1.88
C PHE A 8 10.92 -12.19 -2.12
N SER A 9 11.41 -13.17 -1.36
CA SER A 9 11.31 -14.59 -1.71
C SER A 9 10.10 -15.34 -1.15
N SER A 10 9.08 -14.65 -0.63
CA SER A 10 7.96 -15.32 0.05
C SER A 10 6.56 -14.82 -0.32
N ALA A 11 6.40 -13.95 -1.31
CA ALA A 11 5.06 -13.64 -1.83
C ALA A 11 4.58 -14.80 -2.70
N THR A 12 3.71 -15.64 -2.16
CA THR A 12 3.25 -16.90 -2.77
C THR A 12 2.05 -16.73 -3.69
N SER A 13 1.35 -15.59 -3.61
CA SER A 13 0.22 -15.23 -4.46
C SER A 13 0.12 -13.71 -4.64
N VAL A 14 -0.57 -13.26 -5.70
CA VAL A 14 -0.83 -11.82 -5.94
C VAL A 14 -1.73 -11.21 -4.86
N ASP A 15 -2.54 -12.04 -4.19
CA ASP A 15 -3.42 -11.62 -3.08
C ASP A 15 -2.65 -11.12 -1.86
N GLU A 16 -1.37 -11.49 -1.73
CA GLU A 16 -0.49 -11.14 -0.61
C GLU A 16 0.43 -9.95 -0.91
N LEU A 17 0.41 -9.42 -2.15
CA LEU A 17 1.26 -8.31 -2.55
C LEU A 17 0.62 -6.95 -2.26
N TYR A 18 1.42 -6.08 -1.64
CA TYR A 18 1.03 -4.70 -1.35
C TYR A 18 2.00 -3.71 -1.99
N VAL A 19 1.48 -2.58 -2.42
CA VAL A 19 2.26 -1.45 -2.95
C VAL A 19 2.06 -0.26 -2.03
N LEU A 20 3.16 0.41 -1.66
CA LEU A 20 3.09 1.65 -0.90
C LEU A 20 2.63 2.80 -1.81
N ILE A 21 1.47 3.37 -1.51
CA ILE A 21 0.91 4.53 -2.19
C ILE A 21 0.93 5.71 -1.23
N LYS A 22 1.56 6.80 -1.66
CA LYS A 22 1.69 8.03 -0.87
C LYS A 22 0.52 8.97 -1.15
N TRP A 23 0.31 9.92 -0.24
CA TRP A 23 -0.44 11.14 -0.52
C TRP A 23 0.17 11.90 -1.73
N PRO A 24 -0.63 12.60 -2.56
CA PRO A 24 -2.10 12.66 -2.56
C PRO A 24 -2.76 11.49 -3.30
N PHE A 25 -2.00 10.64 -4.00
CA PHE A 25 -2.55 9.59 -4.87
C PHE A 25 -3.46 8.60 -4.14
N VAL A 26 -3.21 8.37 -2.86
CA VAL A 26 -4.06 7.49 -2.05
C VAL A 26 -5.48 8.05 -1.83
N GLN A 27 -5.72 9.36 -2.03
CA GLN A 27 -7.03 9.99 -1.84
C GLN A 27 -8.11 9.34 -2.69
N ASP A 28 -7.81 9.04 -3.95
CA ASP A 28 -8.77 8.44 -4.88
C ASP A 28 -9.25 7.07 -4.38
N LEU A 29 -8.38 6.37 -3.66
CA LEU A 29 -8.65 5.04 -3.13
C LEU A 29 -9.43 5.09 -1.80
N MET A 30 -9.42 6.21 -1.07
CA MET A 30 -10.08 6.33 0.23
C MET A 30 -11.61 6.21 0.16
N ASN A 31 -12.19 6.38 -1.02
CA ASN A 31 -13.64 6.31 -1.24
C ASN A 31 -14.17 4.88 -1.44
N TYR A 32 -13.28 3.89 -1.58
CA TYR A 32 -13.71 2.51 -1.76
C TYR A 32 -14.00 1.84 -0.43
N ASP A 33 -15.08 1.05 -0.37
CA ASP A 33 -15.51 0.35 0.85
C ASP A 33 -14.44 -0.58 1.43
N TRP A 34 -13.61 -1.17 0.56
CA TRP A 34 -12.52 -2.07 0.95
C TRP A 34 -11.31 -1.34 1.55
N PHE A 35 -11.19 -0.02 1.35
CA PHE A 35 -9.98 0.72 1.69
C PHE A 35 -9.64 0.62 3.17
N ARG A 36 -10.63 0.84 4.04
CA ARG A 36 -10.42 0.84 5.50
C ARG A 36 -10.16 -0.56 6.07
N THR A 37 -10.59 -1.61 5.38
CA THR A 37 -10.45 -2.99 5.86
C THR A 37 -9.22 -3.68 5.31
N GLU A 38 -8.76 -3.31 4.12
CA GLU A 38 -7.67 -4.01 3.41
C GLU A 38 -6.37 -3.21 3.31
N CYS A 39 -6.39 -1.87 3.39
CA CYS A 39 -5.15 -1.08 3.36
C CYS A 39 -4.51 -0.97 4.74
N LEU A 40 -3.18 -0.98 4.77
CA LEU A 40 -2.40 -0.78 5.99
C LEU A 40 -1.77 0.61 5.97
N LEU A 41 -2.05 1.42 7.00
CA LEU A 41 -1.41 2.72 7.15
C LEU A 41 0.09 2.53 7.37
N TYR A 42 0.92 3.14 6.52
CA TYR A 42 2.35 3.25 6.74
C TYR A 42 2.60 4.36 7.76
N GLN A 43 2.96 3.97 8.98
CA GLN A 43 3.45 4.88 10.02
C GLN A 43 4.97 4.74 10.11
N ALA A 44 5.70 5.78 9.72
CA ALA A 44 7.10 5.90 10.09
C ALA A 44 7.17 6.34 11.55
N PHE A 45 8.02 5.70 12.36
CA PHE A 45 8.14 5.95 13.81
C PHE A 45 8.69 7.34 14.16
N GLU A 46 9.02 8.18 13.18
CA GLU A 46 9.49 9.55 13.35
C GLU A 46 8.60 10.49 12.52
N GLU A 47 7.92 11.40 13.22
CA GLU A 47 7.25 12.62 12.70
C GLU A 47 6.65 12.52 11.29
N GLN A 48 5.55 11.78 11.14
CA GLN A 48 4.65 12.02 10.02
C GLN A 48 3.91 13.35 10.24
N GLU A 49 4.30 14.39 9.50
CA GLU A 49 3.45 15.57 9.33
C GLU A 49 2.06 15.09 8.90
N HIS A 50 1.02 15.60 9.57
CA HIS A 50 -0.36 15.06 9.60
C HIS A 50 -1.09 14.94 8.24
N LEU A 51 -0.40 15.18 7.12
CA LEU A 51 -0.91 15.16 5.75
C LEU A 51 -0.17 14.17 4.82
N ASP A 52 0.94 13.57 5.26
CA ASP A 52 1.75 12.61 4.47
C ASP A 52 1.42 11.14 4.76
N SER A 53 0.12 10.86 4.94
CA SER A 53 -0.33 9.50 5.17
C SER A 53 -0.13 8.66 3.90
N ALA A 54 0.76 7.67 3.97
CA ALA A 54 0.92 6.67 2.94
C ALA A 54 0.28 5.35 3.39
N TYR A 55 -0.20 4.55 2.45
CA TYR A 55 -0.84 3.27 2.75
C TYR A 55 -0.23 2.17 1.88
N PHE A 56 -0.03 1.00 2.45
CA PHE A 56 0.14 -0.22 1.68
C PHE A 56 -1.22 -0.66 1.16
N VAL A 57 -1.37 -0.67 -0.16
CA VAL A 57 -2.61 -1.03 -0.86
C VAL A 57 -2.44 -2.41 -1.52
N PRO A 58 -3.40 -3.34 -1.39
CA PRO A 58 -3.33 -4.62 -2.07
C PRO A 58 -3.25 -4.44 -3.59
N LEU A 59 -2.28 -5.10 -4.24
CA LEU A 59 -2.04 -4.97 -5.67
C LEU A 59 -3.27 -5.39 -6.49
N LYS A 60 -4.01 -6.42 -6.03
CA LYS A 60 -5.26 -6.88 -6.67
C LYS A 60 -6.30 -5.76 -6.82
N ARG A 61 -6.44 -4.89 -5.81
CA ARG A 61 -7.41 -3.79 -5.82
C ARG A 61 -7.05 -2.73 -6.85
N LEU A 62 -5.75 -2.50 -7.06
CA LEU A 62 -5.29 -1.58 -8.10
C LEU A 62 -5.61 -2.08 -9.52
N TYR A 63 -5.55 -3.40 -9.76
CA TYR A 63 -6.00 -3.98 -11.02
C TYR A 63 -7.51 -3.84 -11.20
N GLU A 64 -8.31 -4.10 -10.16
CA GLU A 64 -9.77 -3.92 -10.21
C GLU A 64 -10.17 -2.47 -10.52
N VAL A 65 -9.49 -1.49 -9.92
CA VAL A 65 -9.72 -0.07 -10.20
C VAL A 65 -9.36 0.28 -11.65
N LYS A 66 -8.24 -0.24 -12.15
CA LYS A 66 -7.80 -0.02 -13.53
C LYS A 66 -8.77 -0.65 -14.54
N ASP A 67 -9.24 -1.86 -14.29
CA ASP A 67 -10.10 -2.60 -15.21
C ASP A 67 -11.57 -2.15 -15.14
N GLY A 68 -11.96 -1.49 -14.05
CA GLY A 68 -13.29 -0.90 -13.84
C GLY A 68 -13.44 0.57 -14.26
N SER A 69 -12.39 1.21 -14.80
CA SER A 69 -12.36 2.61 -15.26
C SER A 69 -12.60 2.76 -16.77
#